data_AF-A0A2V6PDK4-F1
#
_entry.id   AF-A0A2V6PDK4-F1
#
_cell.length_a   1.000
_cell.length_b   1.000
_cell.length_c   1.000
_cell.angle_alpha   90.00
_cell.angle_beta   90.00
_cell.angle_gamma   90.00
#
_symmetry.space_group_name_H-M   'P 1'
#
loop_
_entity.id
_entity.type
_entity.pdbx_description
1 polymer ?
#
loop_
_entity_poly.entity_id
_entity_poly.type
_entity_poly.pdbx_seq_one_letter_code
_entity_poly.pdbx_strand_id
1 'polypeptide(L)' 'MNSISPPHRAIQWLLEGDPAIRWQTLRDLVGATERSVERERGKVAREGWGARLLARQDRAGTWAVGRSSDGGLYSP' A
#
# COMPACT_ATOMS: atom_id res chain seq x y z
N MET A 1 1.72 -9.10 28.36
CA MET A 1 1.75 -8.29 27.11
C MET A 1 0.30 -7.94 26.79
N ASN A 2 -0.10 -6.66 26.92
CA ASN A 2 -1.47 -6.25 26.65
C ASN A 2 -1.68 -6.14 25.14
N SER A 3 -2.42 -7.06 24.53
CA SER A 3 -2.91 -6.90 23.16
C SER A 3 -3.93 -5.75 23.15
N ILE A 4 -3.52 -4.59 22.67
CA ILE A 4 -4.43 -3.49 22.35
C ILE A 4 -5.08 -3.85 21.02
N SER A 5 -6.18 -4.61 21.07
CA SER A 5 -6.99 -4.87 19.88
C SER A 5 -7.64 -3.56 19.44
N PRO A 6 -7.49 -3.13 18.17
CA PRO A 6 -8.14 -1.93 17.69
C PRO A 6 -9.67 -2.07 17.75
N PRO A 7 -10.41 -0.98 17.99
CA PRO A 7 -11.86 -1.04 18.06
C PRO A 7 -12.44 -1.46 16.71
N HIS A 8 -13.50 -2.29 16.73
CA HIS A 8 -14.13 -2.86 15.54
C HIS A 8 -14.45 -1.82 14.46
N ARG A 9 -14.90 -0.62 14.86
CA ARG A 9 -15.20 0.49 13.94
C ARG A 9 -13.99 0.98 13.15
N ALA A 10 -12.81 0.99 13.78
CA ALA A 10 -11.58 1.39 13.10
C ALA A 10 -11.15 0.35 12.06
N ILE A 11 -11.29 -0.95 12.38
CA ILE A 11 -11.00 -2.03 11.41
C ILE A 11 -11.94 -1.92 10.20
N GLN A 12 -13.24 -1.69 10.41
CA GLN A 12 -14.18 -1.51 9.29
C GLN A 12 -13.80 -0.31 8.41
N TRP A 13 -13.48 0.84 9.01
CA TRP A 13 -13.02 2.01 8.26
C TRP A 13 -11.75 1.74 7.43
N LEU A 14 -10.78 1.00 8.00
CA LEU A 14 -9.56 0.60 7.28
C LEU A 14 -9.85 -0.38 6.14
N LEU A 15 -10.85 -1.26 6.30
CA LEU A 15 -11.30 -2.20 5.27
C LEU A 15 -12.13 -1.53 4.15
N GLU A 16 -12.71 -0.36 4.41
CA GLU A 16 -13.37 0.46 3.40
C GLU A 16 -12.37 1.33 2.60
N GLY A 17 -11.17 1.52 3.14
CA GLY A 17 -10.14 2.38 2.58
C GLY A 17 -9.42 1.85 1.34
N ASP A 18 -8.35 2.56 0.99
CA ASP A 18 -7.52 2.27 -0.17
C ASP A 18 -6.96 0.83 -0.13
N PRO A 19 -6.85 0.13 -1.28
CA PRO A 19 -6.24 -1.19 -1.34
C PRO A 19 -4.88 -1.28 -0.63
N ALA A 20 -4.05 -0.23 -0.70
CA ALA A 20 -2.74 -0.17 -0.07
C ALA A 20 -2.76 -0.33 1.46
N ILE A 21 -3.89 0.02 2.09
CA ILE A 21 -4.14 -0.11 3.53
C ILE A 21 -4.96 -1.36 3.83
N ARG A 22 -5.93 -1.67 2.97
CA ARG A 22 -6.88 -2.77 3.16
C ARG A 22 -6.20 -4.13 3.22
N TRP A 23 -5.21 -4.41 2.36
CA TRP A 23 -4.51 -5.70 2.38
C TRP A 23 -3.69 -5.91 3.66
N GLN A 24 -3.09 -4.84 4.21
CA GLN A 24 -2.35 -4.90 5.47
C GLN A 24 -3.31 -5.11 6.65
N THR A 25 -4.45 -4.43 6.63
CA THR A 25 -5.51 -4.62 7.63
C THR A 25 -6.01 -6.05 7.64
N LEU A 26 -6.24 -6.64 6.47
CA LEU A 26 -6.62 -8.04 6.32
C LEU A 26 -5.56 -8.98 6.91
N ARG A 27 -4.27 -8.73 6.65
CA ARG A 27 -3.16 -9.58 7.12
C ARG A 27 -2.96 -9.45 8.63
N ASP A 28 -2.82 -8.22 9.12
CA ASP A 28 -2.22 -7.94 10.43
C ASP A 28 -3.28 -7.74 11.54
N LEU A 29 -4.49 -7.30 11.17
CA LEU A 29 -5.56 -7.00 12.14
C LEU A 29 -6.73 -7.99 12.09
N VAL A 30 -7.03 -8.52 10.90
CA VAL A 30 -8.12 -9.50 10.72
C VAL A 30 -7.61 -10.95 10.74
N GLY A 31 -6.35 -11.20 10.38
CA GLY A 31 -5.81 -12.55 10.26
C GLY A 31 -6.41 -13.33 9.09
N ALA A 32 -6.68 -12.65 7.97
CA ALA A 32 -7.24 -13.25 6.77
C ALA A 32 -6.26 -14.24 6.10
N THR A 33 -6.80 -15.14 5.27
CA THR A 33 -5.98 -16.10 4.53
C THR A 33 -5.01 -15.41 3.58
N GLU A 34 -3.86 -16.04 3.34
CA GLU A 34 -2.84 -15.56 2.39
C GLU A 34 -3.43 -15.29 1.00
N ARG A 35 -4.34 -16.16 0.53
CA ARG A 35 -5.05 -15.98 -0.74
C ARG A 35 -5.86 -14.68 -0.78
N SER A 36 -6.56 -14.35 0.30
CA SER A 36 -7.33 -13.10 0.39
C SER A 36 -6.41 -11.88 0.44
N VAL A 37 -5.31 -11.99 1.18
CA VAL A 37 -4.30 -10.92 1.28
C VAL A 37 -3.67 -10.64 -0.07
N GLU A 38 -3.22 -11.66 -0.79
CA GLU A 38 -2.55 -11.49 -2.08
C GLU A 38 -3.51 -10.98 -3.16
N ARG A 39 -4.76 -11.48 -3.17
CA ARG A 39 -5.80 -10.95 -4.05
C ARG A 39 -6.02 -9.45 -3.83
N GLU A 40 -6.04 -9.01 -2.58
CA GLU A 40 -6.26 -7.62 -2.24
C GLU A 40 -5.03 -6.75 -2.55
N ARG A 41 -3.84 -7.27 -2.26
CA ARG A 41 -2.55 -6.63 -2.60
C ARG A 41 -2.39 -6.41 -4.09
N GLY A 42 -2.84 -7.36 -4.92
CA GLY A 42 -2.81 -7.24 -6.38
C GLY A 42 -3.62 -6.06 -6.95
N LYS A 43 -4.55 -5.49 -6.17
CA LYS A 43 -5.30 -4.28 -6.58
C LYS A 43 -4.50 -3.00 -6.41
N VAL A 44 -3.50 -2.97 -5.52
CA VAL A 44 -2.67 -1.77 -5.27
C VAL A 44 -2.07 -1.22 -6.55
N ALA A 45 -1.67 -2.08 -7.47
CA ALA A 45 -1.07 -1.67 -8.74
C ALA A 45 -2.09 -1.07 -9.74
N ARG A 46 -3.39 -1.29 -9.54
CA ARG A 46 -4.46 -0.98 -10.52
C ARG A 46 -5.47 0.03 -10.00
N GLU A 47 -5.59 0.17 -8.69
CA GLU A 47 -6.58 1.00 -8.02
C GLU A 47 -5.92 1.96 -7.03
N GLY A 48 -6.61 3.07 -6.76
CA GLY A 48 -6.29 3.94 -5.63
C GLY A 48 -4.92 4.62 -5.72
N TRP A 49 -4.28 4.77 -4.55
CA TRP A 49 -3.02 5.51 -4.41
C TRP A 49 -1.85 4.83 -5.09
N GLY A 50 -1.76 3.50 -5.02
CA GLY A 50 -0.68 2.74 -5.66
C GLY A 50 -0.69 2.91 -7.19
N ALA A 51 -1.87 2.82 -7.81
CA ALA A 51 -2.01 3.07 -9.24
C ALA A 51 -1.65 4.51 -9.63
N ARG A 52 -2.06 5.50 -8.82
CA ARG A 52 -1.69 6.91 -9.05
C ARG A 52 -0.19 7.15 -8.92
N LEU A 53 0.48 6.47 -7.99
CA LEU A 53 1.93 6.53 -7.84
C LEU A 53 2.65 5.88 -9.02
N LEU A 54 2.19 4.71 -9.46
CA LEU A 54 2.73 4.01 -10.63
C LEU A 54 2.52 4.81 -11.92
N ALA A 55 1.38 5.50 -12.07
CA ALA A 55 1.12 6.36 -13.22
C ALA A 55 2.09 7.56 -13.33
N ARG A 56 2.78 7.91 -12.24
CA ARG A 56 3.80 8.97 -12.21
C ARG A 56 5.21 8.45 -12.42
N GLN A 57 5.38 7.14 -12.51
CA GLN A 57 6.66 6.50 -12.80
C GLN A 57 7.03 6.79 -14.27
N ASP A 58 8.29 7.13 -14.52
CA ASP A 58 8.79 7.28 -15.88
C ASP A 58 8.98 5.91 -16.57
N ARG A 59 9.31 5.94 -17.87
CA ARG A 59 9.55 4.71 -18.65
C ARG A 59 10.73 3.87 -18.17
N ALA A 60 11.70 4.49 -17.49
CA ALA A 60 12.84 3.79 -16.90
C ALA A 60 12.50 3.18 -15.52
N GLY A 61 11.26 3.35 -15.05
CA GLY A 61 10.84 2.85 -13.76
C GLY A 61 11.24 3.78 -12.61
N THR A 62 11.66 5.02 -12.86
CA THR A 62 12.05 5.96 -11.82
C THR A 62 10.93 6.95 -11.48
N TRP A 63 11.05 7.59 -10.32
CA TRP A 63 10.12 8.63 -9.87
C TRP A 63 10.81 10.00 -9.72
N ALA A 64 12.03 10.14 -10.24
CA ALA A 64 12.86 11.33 -10.11
C ALA A 64 12.43 12.44 -11.08
N VAL A 65 11.26 13.04 -10.84
CA VAL A 65 10.92 14.39 -11.35
C VAL A 65 10.76 15.38 -10.18
N GLY A 66 11.41 15.08 -9.05
CA GLY A 66 11.77 16.06 -8.04
C GLY A 66 13.14 16.60 -8.40
N ARG A 67 13.30 17.92 -8.43
CA ARG A 67 14.56 18.60 -8.70
C ARG A 67 15.61 18.21 -7.64
N SER A 68 16.29 17.09 -7.85
CA SER A 68 17.52 16.77 -7.11
C SER A 68 18.61 17.61 -7.74
N SER A 69 18.83 18.81 -7.19
CA SER A 69 20.08 19.53 -7.42
C SER A 69 21.28 18.85 -6.76
N ASP A 70 21.07 17.73 -6.06
CA ASP A 70 22.08 17.12 -5.21
C ASP A 70 22.18 15.66 -5.64
N GLY A 71 23.26 15.39 -6.40
CA GLY A 71 23.42 14.22 -7.23
C GLY A 71 23.18 12.87 -6.55
N GLY A 72 22.44 12.04 -7.27
CA GLY A 72 22.68 10.60 -7.38
C GLY A 72 22.49 9.79 -6.10
N LEU A 73 21.26 9.36 -5.84
CA LEU A 73 21.01 8.11 -5.12
C LEU A 73 19.81 7.42 -5.79
N TYR A 74 19.96 6.13 -6.06
CA TYR A 74 19.05 5.21 -6.77
C TYR A 74 19.27 5.06 -8.28
N SER A 75 20.23 4.19 -8.60
CA SER A 75 20.07 3.19 -9.66
C SER A 75 19.95 1.79 -9.00
N PRO A 76 19.17 0.86 -9.58
CA PRO A 76 18.97 -0.50 -9.04
C PRO A 76 20.23 -1.36 -9.07
#